data_AF-A0A832AFK4-F1
#
_entry.id   AF-A0A832AFK4-F1
#
_cell.length_a   1.000
_cell.length_b   1.000
_cell.length_c   1.000
_cell.angle_alpha   90.00
_cell.angle_beta   90.00
_cell.angle_gamma   90.00
#
_symmetry.space_group_name_H-M   'P 1'
#
loop_
_entity.id
_entity.type
_entity.pdbx_description
1 polymer ?
#
loop_
_entity_poly.entity_id
_entity_poly.type
_entity_poly.pdbx_seq_one_letter_code
_entity_poly.pdbx_strand_id
1 'polypeptide(L)'
;MEKLRGVIAAGIDAPLSFPKTGMLRECERKLLKLGIKLFPSGAPFFRSIALRGMEIAEELRRNGIKVYEVYPYATRVLMGIASNSKKRTKRGLLEITREVGKILKVPNLTHDELDAVISALTVREFLSGRGFVLSGEDGEIILPERKDNADSI
;
A
#
# COMPACT_ATOMS: atom_id res chain seq x y z
N MET A 1 18.11 -0.85 15.48
CA MET A 1 18.29 0.55 15.01
C MET A 1 19.24 0.69 13.83
N GLU A 2 20.39 0.02 13.81
CA GLU A 2 21.35 0.09 12.67
C GLU A 2 20.71 -0.23 11.30
N LYS A 3 19.76 -1.17 11.26
CA LYS A 3 19.00 -1.55 10.05
C LYS A 3 18.08 -0.47 9.48
N LEU A 4 17.77 0.60 10.22
CA LEU A 4 16.90 1.69 9.79
C LEU A 4 17.69 2.95 9.39
N ARG A 5 19.03 2.89 9.41
CA ARG A 5 19.88 4.02 9.06
C ARG A 5 19.63 4.45 7.61
N GLY A 6 19.27 5.71 7.42
CA GLY A 6 18.97 6.29 6.10
C GLY A 6 17.53 6.10 5.62
N VAL A 7 16.68 5.39 6.38
CA VAL A 7 15.25 5.29 6.07
C VAL A 7 14.55 6.56 6.53
N ILE A 8 13.95 7.30 5.59
CA ILE A 8 13.21 8.55 5.89
C ILE A 8 11.69 8.36 5.90
N ALA A 9 11.19 7.31 5.25
CA ALA A 9 9.78 7.02 5.13
C ALA A 9 9.51 5.51 5.01
N ALA A 10 8.33 5.09 5.46
CA ALA A 10 7.86 3.71 5.38
C ALA A 10 6.36 3.67 5.02
N GLY A 11 5.97 2.64 4.27
CA GLY A 11 4.59 2.31 3.96
C GLY A 11 4.16 1.10 4.77
N ILE A 12 2.99 1.17 5.41
CA ILE A 12 2.41 0.06 6.18
C ILE A 12 1.15 -0.46 5.46
N ASP A 13 1.18 -1.72 5.04
CA ASP A 13 0.02 -2.43 4.49
C ASP A 13 -0.90 -2.94 5.61
N ALA A 14 -1.54 -1.99 6.29
CA ALA A 14 -2.57 -2.24 7.28
C ALA A 14 -3.37 -0.95 7.54
N PRO A 15 -4.66 -1.06 7.91
CA PRO A 15 -5.40 0.08 8.43
C PRO A 15 -4.69 0.69 9.64
N LEU A 16 -4.35 1.98 9.58
CA LEU A 16 -3.72 2.72 10.68
C LEU A 16 -4.74 3.48 11.54
N SER A 17 -6.02 3.15 11.37
CA SER A 17 -7.16 3.68 12.10
C SER A 17 -8.34 2.72 11.97
N PHE A 18 -9.33 2.88 12.85
CA PHE A 18 -10.61 2.18 12.75
C PHE A 18 -11.68 3.10 12.15
N PRO A 19 -12.71 2.54 11.47
CA PRO A 19 -13.84 3.33 11.00
C PRO A 19 -14.54 4.00 12.18
N LYS A 20 -14.92 5.28 12.00
CA LYS A 20 -15.74 6.00 12.98
C LYS A 20 -17.15 5.42 13.05
N THR A 21 -17.70 5.01 11.91
CA THR A 21 -19.04 4.43 11.79
C THR A 21 -19.07 3.27 10.80
N GLY A 22 -19.85 2.23 11.13
CA GLY A 22 -20.01 1.05 10.27
C GLY A 22 -18.72 0.25 10.08
N MET A 23 -18.62 -0.44 8.94
CA MET A 23 -17.49 -1.35 8.65
C MET A 23 -16.37 -0.74 7.80
N LEU A 24 -16.65 0.36 7.09
CA LEU A 24 -15.74 0.95 6.10
C LEU A 24 -15.39 2.37 6.51
N ARG A 25 -14.08 2.66 6.48
CA ARG A 25 -13.55 4.02 6.53
C ARG A 25 -13.96 4.82 5.31
N GLU A 26 -14.00 6.13 5.40
CA GLU A 26 -14.33 7.00 4.27
C GLU A 26 -13.29 6.86 3.14
N CYS A 27 -12.01 6.71 3.49
CA CYS A 27 -10.96 6.42 2.51
C CYS A 27 -11.17 5.07 1.79
N GLU A 28 -11.71 4.06 2.47
CA GLU A 28 -12.05 2.77 1.86
C GLU A 28 -13.26 2.89 0.93
N ARG A 29 -14.28 3.67 1.29
CA ARG A 29 -15.42 3.95 0.40
C ARG A 29 -14.96 4.66 -0.87
N LYS A 30 -14.05 5.62 -0.74
CA LYS A 30 -13.44 6.33 -1.87
C LYS A 30 -12.59 5.38 -2.75
N LEU A 31 -11.84 4.43 -2.17
CA LEU A 31 -11.16 3.36 -2.93
C LEU A 31 -12.14 2.50 -3.74
N LEU A 32 -13.26 2.09 -3.13
CA LEU A 32 -14.30 1.32 -3.83
C LEU A 32 -14.89 2.10 -5.01
N LYS A 33 -15.08 3.42 -4.88
CA LYS A 33 -15.53 4.30 -5.98
C LYS A 33 -14.52 4.36 -7.14
N LEU A 34 -13.24 4.15 -6.87
CA LEU A 34 -12.19 4.02 -7.90
C LEU A 34 -12.18 2.62 -8.56
N GLY A 35 -13.11 1.72 -8.20
CA GLY A 35 -13.17 0.35 -8.71
C GLY A 35 -12.15 -0.59 -8.05
N ILE A 36 -11.49 -0.15 -6.97
CA ILE A 36 -10.48 -0.93 -6.26
C ILE A 36 -11.15 -1.72 -5.13
N LYS A 37 -11.17 -3.05 -5.29
CA LYS A 37 -11.74 -3.96 -4.29
C LYS A 37 -10.87 -4.00 -3.03
N LEU A 38 -11.51 -4.13 -1.87
CA LEU A 38 -10.87 -4.27 -0.57
C LEU A 38 -11.76 -5.04 0.40
N PHE A 39 -11.19 -5.47 1.52
CA PHE A 39 -11.96 -5.95 2.66
C PHE A 39 -12.12 -4.83 3.70
N PRO A 40 -13.28 -4.73 4.38
CA PRO A 40 -13.51 -3.63 5.32
C PRO A 40 -12.61 -3.71 6.56
N SER A 41 -11.92 -2.61 6.90
CA SER A 41 -11.08 -2.52 8.11
C SER A 41 -11.85 -2.70 9.41
N GLY A 42 -13.15 -2.40 9.43
CA GLY A 42 -14.02 -2.60 10.59
C GLY A 42 -14.42 -4.06 10.82
N ALA A 43 -14.06 -5.00 9.93
CA ALA A 43 -14.37 -6.40 10.15
C ALA A 43 -13.58 -6.97 11.34
N PRO A 44 -14.18 -7.81 12.21
CA PRO A 44 -13.52 -8.28 13.43
C PRO A 44 -12.17 -8.98 13.20
N PHE A 45 -12.02 -9.70 12.09
CA PHE A 45 -10.79 -10.41 11.74
C PHE A 45 -9.63 -9.48 11.35
N PHE A 46 -9.90 -8.20 11.01
CA PHE A 46 -8.87 -7.19 10.74
C PHE A 46 -8.35 -6.52 12.01
N ARG A 47 -9.06 -6.63 13.15
CA ARG A 47 -8.74 -5.85 14.34
C ARG A 47 -7.31 -6.07 14.84
N SER A 48 -6.86 -7.32 14.93
CA SER A 48 -5.50 -7.65 15.38
C SER A 48 -4.44 -7.13 14.41
N ILE A 49 -4.69 -7.24 13.10
CA ILE A 49 -3.79 -6.76 12.04
C ILE A 49 -3.68 -5.23 12.10
N ALA A 50 -4.80 -4.53 12.21
CA ALA A 50 -4.84 -3.07 12.30
C ALA A 50 -4.13 -2.56 13.56
N LEU A 51 -4.39 -3.16 14.74
CA LEU A 51 -3.68 -2.82 15.97
C LEU A 51 -2.17 -3.02 15.84
N ARG A 52 -1.74 -4.14 15.25
CA ARG A 52 -0.31 -4.39 15.03
C ARG A 52 0.30 -3.39 14.04
N GLY A 53 -0.41 -3.04 12.97
CA GLY A 53 0.01 -2.02 12.02
C GLY A 53 0.18 -0.65 12.68
N MET A 54 -0.75 -0.25 13.54
CA MET A 54 -0.68 0.99 14.32
C MET A 54 0.51 0.99 15.29
N GLU A 55 0.77 -0.12 15.98
CA GLU A 55 1.92 -0.25 16.88
C GLU A 55 3.25 -0.10 16.13
N ILE A 56 3.41 -0.79 14.99
CA ILE A 56 4.60 -0.67 14.13
C ILE A 56 4.74 0.77 13.61
N ALA A 57 3.63 1.39 13.19
CA ALA A 57 3.63 2.78 12.72
C ALA A 57 4.08 3.75 13.82
N GLU A 58 3.62 3.56 15.06
CA GLU A 58 4.08 4.36 16.20
C GLU A 58 5.57 4.17 16.48
N GLU A 59 6.07 2.93 16.48
CA GLU A 59 7.49 2.64 16.70
C GLU A 59 8.36 3.34 15.64
N LEU A 60 7.99 3.24 14.36
CA LEU A 60 8.71 3.90 13.27
C LEU A 60 8.67 5.43 13.41
N ARG A 61 7.50 6.01 13.76
CA ARG A 61 7.36 7.46 13.98
C ARG A 61 8.22 7.96 15.14
N ARG A 62 8.30 7.21 16.25
CA ARG A 62 9.18 7.54 17.39
C ARG A 62 10.66 7.55 17.00
N ASN A 63 11.01 6.87 15.91
CA ASN A 63 12.36 6.86 15.33
C ASN A 63 12.57 7.92 14.22
N GLY A 64 11.65 8.88 14.07
CA GLY A 64 11.76 9.95 13.08
C GLY A 64 11.42 9.53 11.64
N ILE A 65 10.89 8.33 11.44
CA ILE A 65 10.48 7.83 10.11
C ILE A 65 9.06 8.31 9.82
N LYS A 66 8.85 8.92 8.65
CA LYS A 66 7.50 9.25 8.18
C LYS A 66 6.76 7.98 7.80
N VAL A 67 5.57 7.76 8.36
CA VAL A 67 4.78 6.56 8.11
C VAL A 67 3.52 6.89 7.33
N TYR A 68 3.28 6.13 6.27
CA TYR A 68 2.11 6.22 5.42
C TYR A 68 1.35 4.88 5.42
N GLU A 69 0.02 4.94 5.46
CA GLU A 69 -0.80 3.78 5.14
C GLU A 69 -0.80 3.57 3.62
N VAL A 70 -0.59 2.33 3.20
CA VAL A 70 -0.57 1.93 1.79
C VAL A 70 -1.46 0.72 1.58
N TYR A 71 -1.90 0.53 0.33
CA TYR A 71 -2.59 -0.69 -0.08
C TYR A 71 -1.93 -1.25 -1.36
N PRO A 72 -1.05 -2.26 -1.27
CA PRO A 72 -0.26 -2.77 -2.39
C PRO A 72 -1.12 -3.24 -3.57
N TYR A 73 -2.29 -3.81 -3.29
CA TYR A 73 -3.22 -4.19 -4.34
C TYR A 73 -3.73 -2.98 -5.14
N ALA A 74 -4.05 -1.86 -4.49
CA ALA A 74 -4.43 -0.62 -5.17
C ALA A 74 -3.31 -0.11 -6.07
N THR A 75 -2.06 -0.16 -5.59
CA THR A 75 -0.86 0.21 -6.36
C THR A 75 -0.73 -0.64 -7.62
N ARG A 76 -0.93 -1.97 -7.50
CA ARG A 76 -0.92 -2.86 -8.65
C ARG A 76 -2.01 -2.53 -9.67
N VAL A 77 -3.21 -2.19 -9.22
CA VAL A 77 -4.32 -1.79 -10.09
C VAL A 77 -3.99 -0.50 -10.83
N LEU A 78 -3.56 0.55 -10.11
CA LEU A 78 -3.33 1.89 -10.68
C LEU A 78 -2.12 1.94 -11.61
N MET A 79 -1.06 1.19 -11.31
CA MET A 79 0.16 1.14 -12.12
C MET A 79 0.15 0.05 -13.20
N GLY A 80 -0.92 -0.76 -13.29
CA GLY A 80 -1.03 -1.86 -14.25
C GLY A 80 -0.06 -3.03 -13.98
N ILE A 81 0.33 -3.26 -12.72
CA ILE A 81 1.27 -4.32 -12.31
C ILE A 81 0.48 -5.62 -12.12
N ALA A 82 0.23 -6.32 -13.24
CA ALA A 82 -0.41 -7.64 -13.27
C ALA A 82 -1.64 -7.71 -12.34
N SER A 83 -2.54 -6.72 -12.43
CA SER A 83 -3.63 -6.51 -11.47
C SER A 83 -4.62 -7.68 -11.41
N ASN A 84 -4.78 -8.41 -12.52
CA ASN A 84 -5.63 -9.60 -12.62
C ASN A 84 -4.96 -10.89 -12.09
N SER A 85 -3.66 -10.85 -11.79
CA SER A 85 -2.89 -12.04 -11.42
C SER A 85 -3.05 -12.39 -9.94
N LYS A 86 -3.28 -13.67 -9.67
CA LYS A 86 -3.45 -14.20 -8.32
C LYS A 86 -2.09 -14.39 -7.64
N LYS A 87 -1.69 -13.44 -6.79
CA LYS A 87 -0.41 -13.44 -6.06
C LYS A 87 -0.13 -14.74 -5.28
N ARG A 88 -1.16 -15.42 -4.78
CA ARG A 88 -1.04 -16.69 -4.04
C ARG A 88 -0.71 -17.90 -4.94
N THR A 89 -0.69 -17.75 -6.26
CA THR A 89 -0.29 -18.81 -7.21
C THR A 89 1.14 -18.58 -7.64
N LYS A 90 1.90 -19.66 -7.89
CA LYS A 90 3.30 -19.56 -8.37
C LYS A 90 3.40 -18.72 -9.66
N ARG A 91 2.48 -18.93 -10.60
CA ARG A 91 2.41 -18.17 -11.86
C ARG A 91 2.12 -16.68 -11.61
N GLY A 92 1.10 -16.38 -10.80
CA GLY A 92 0.74 -14.98 -10.52
C GLY A 92 1.82 -14.24 -9.74
N LEU A 93 2.49 -14.90 -8.79
CA LEU A 93 3.63 -14.32 -8.09
C LEU A 93 4.76 -13.97 -9.06
N LEU A 94 5.14 -14.91 -9.93
CA LEU A 94 6.19 -14.69 -10.93
C LEU A 94 5.85 -13.54 -11.89
N GLU A 95 4.59 -13.45 -12.33
CA GLU A 95 4.13 -12.38 -13.21
C GLU A 95 4.20 -11.01 -12.52
N ILE A 96 3.72 -10.89 -11.29
CA ILE A 96 3.81 -9.64 -10.53
C ILE A 96 5.28 -9.27 -10.27
N THR A 97 6.11 -10.23 -9.85
CA THR A 97 7.55 -10.01 -9.64
C THR A 97 8.23 -9.55 -10.93
N ARG A 98 7.86 -10.10 -12.10
CA ARG A 98 8.37 -9.65 -13.40
C ARG A 98 7.97 -8.22 -13.72
N GLU A 99 6.71 -7.83 -13.49
CA GLU A 99 6.25 -6.46 -13.72
C GLU A 99 6.92 -5.46 -12.77
N VAL A 100 7.06 -5.80 -11.49
CA VAL A 100 7.85 -5.01 -10.53
C VAL A 100 9.31 -4.93 -10.97
N GLY A 101 9.86 -6.03 -11.51
CA GLY A 101 11.21 -6.12 -12.08
C GLY A 101 11.52 -5.13 -13.20
N LYS A 102 10.49 -4.64 -13.91
CA LYS A 102 10.63 -3.58 -14.92
C LYS A 102 10.86 -2.19 -14.32
N ILE A 103 10.52 -2.01 -13.04
CA ILE A 103 10.58 -0.74 -12.31
C ILE A 103 11.76 -0.74 -11.33
N LEU A 104 12.01 -1.87 -10.68
CA LEU A 104 12.99 -2.06 -9.60
C LEU A 104 13.68 -3.41 -9.77
N LYS A 105 15.00 -3.47 -9.59
CA LYS A 105 15.71 -4.75 -9.49
C LYS A 105 15.36 -5.42 -8.16
N VAL A 106 14.71 -6.58 -8.23
CA VAL A 106 14.29 -7.35 -7.06
C VAL A 106 14.76 -8.79 -7.17
N PRO A 107 15.11 -9.46 -6.06
CA PRO A 107 15.42 -10.89 -6.07
C PRO A 107 14.14 -11.72 -6.24
N ASN A 108 14.25 -13.04 -6.09
CA ASN A 108 13.07 -13.87 -5.90
C ASN A 108 12.45 -13.55 -4.52
N LEU A 109 11.18 -13.16 -4.52
CA LEU A 109 10.45 -12.73 -3.33
C LEU A 109 9.29 -13.69 -3.02
N THR A 110 9.01 -13.85 -1.74
CA THR A 110 7.73 -14.38 -1.27
C THR A 110 6.59 -13.38 -1.53
N HIS A 111 5.35 -13.83 -1.32
CA HIS A 111 4.19 -12.98 -1.52
C HIS A 111 4.11 -11.80 -0.54
N ASP A 112 4.65 -11.94 0.68
CA ASP A 112 4.67 -10.87 1.69
C ASP A 112 5.80 -9.88 1.42
N GLU A 113 6.99 -10.37 1.07
CA GLU A 113 8.11 -9.50 0.68
C GLU A 113 7.79 -8.69 -0.58
N LEU A 114 7.03 -9.27 -1.52
CA LEU A 114 6.56 -8.55 -2.70
C LEU A 114 5.59 -7.41 -2.35
N ASP A 115 4.69 -7.61 -1.38
CA ASP A 115 3.82 -6.53 -0.89
C ASP A 115 4.62 -5.43 -0.18
N ALA A 116 5.67 -5.80 0.56
CA ALA A 116 6.57 -4.83 1.18
C ALA A 116 7.33 -3.99 0.13
N VAL A 117 7.79 -4.63 -0.96
CA VAL A 117 8.41 -3.91 -2.08
C VAL A 117 7.42 -2.99 -2.78
N ILE A 118 6.20 -3.46 -3.05
CA ILE A 118 5.16 -2.64 -3.68
C ILE A 118 4.75 -1.48 -2.75
N SER A 119 4.67 -1.70 -1.45
CA SER A 119 4.45 -0.65 -0.44
C SER A 119 5.52 0.43 -0.49
N ALA A 120 6.79 0.03 -0.54
CA ALA A 120 7.90 0.98 -0.67
C ALA A 120 7.86 1.73 -2.02
N LEU A 121 7.46 1.05 -3.10
CA LEU A 121 7.23 1.67 -4.40
C LEU A 121 6.13 2.74 -4.31
N THR A 122 5.00 2.46 -3.66
CA THR A 122 3.92 3.45 -3.44
C THR A 122 4.44 4.71 -2.76
N VAL A 123 5.20 4.55 -1.66
CA VAL A 123 5.80 5.67 -0.92
C VAL A 123 6.76 6.44 -1.81
N ARG A 124 7.60 5.76 -2.59
CA ARG A 124 8.54 6.40 -3.53
C ARG A 124 7.82 7.26 -4.56
N GLU A 125 6.77 6.73 -5.20
CA GLU A 125 6.00 7.48 -6.20
C GLU A 125 5.32 8.70 -5.58
N PHE A 126 4.70 8.53 -4.40
CA PHE A 126 4.08 9.63 -3.66
C PHE A 126 5.08 10.75 -3.31
N LEU A 127 6.23 10.39 -2.73
CA LEU A 127 7.28 11.36 -2.40
C LEU A 127 7.92 12.01 -3.63
N SER A 128 7.82 11.38 -4.80
CA SER A 128 8.28 11.92 -6.08
C SER A 128 7.23 12.81 -6.77
N GLY A 129 6.10 13.10 -6.11
CA GLY A 129 5.00 13.88 -6.68
C GLY A 129 4.13 13.13 -7.68
N ARG A 130 4.28 11.81 -7.82
CA ARG A 130 3.48 10.94 -8.71
C ARG A 130 2.50 10.08 -7.92
N GLY A 131 1.89 10.69 -6.91
CA GLY A 131 0.91 10.02 -6.06
C GLY A 131 0.01 11.03 -5.36
N PHE A 132 -1.07 10.53 -4.79
CA PHE A 132 -2.07 11.34 -4.12
C PHE A 132 -2.51 10.69 -2.82
N VAL A 133 -3.03 11.52 -1.91
CA VAL A 133 -3.62 11.07 -0.66
C VAL A 133 -5.12 10.91 -0.86
N LEU A 134 -5.62 9.76 -0.47
CA LEU A 134 -7.05 9.49 -0.42
C LEU A 134 -7.49 9.62 1.04
N SER A 135 -7.77 10.86 1.44
CA SER A 135 -8.15 11.20 2.82
C SER A 135 -9.62 10.93 3.10
N GLY A 136 -9.92 10.62 4.35
CA GLY A 136 -11.26 10.48 4.91
C GLY A 136 -11.27 10.91 6.37
N GLU A 137 -12.46 11.11 6.93
CA GLU A 137 -12.62 11.55 8.33
C GLU A 137 -11.99 10.60 9.36
N ASP A 138 -11.75 9.36 8.98
CA ASP A 138 -11.31 8.25 9.82
C ASP A 138 -10.10 7.51 9.24
N GLY A 139 -9.32 8.14 8.37
CA GLY A 139 -8.05 7.61 7.89
C GLY A 139 -7.65 8.14 6.52
N GLU A 140 -6.41 7.85 6.12
CA GLU A 140 -5.87 8.25 4.83
C GLU A 140 -5.08 7.10 4.23
N ILE A 141 -5.09 6.97 2.90
CA ILE A 141 -4.28 5.98 2.17
C ILE A 141 -3.54 6.72 1.06
N ILE A 142 -2.22 6.56 0.97
CA ILE A 142 -1.48 7.10 -0.19
C ILE A 142 -1.52 6.11 -1.35
N LEU A 143 -1.62 6.65 -2.56
CA LEU A 143 -1.74 5.88 -3.79
C LEU A 143 -0.82 6.49 -4.87
N PRO A 144 -0.27 5.68 -5.79
CA PRO A 144 0.39 6.22 -6.96
C PRO A 144 -0.64 6.80 -7.94
N GLU A 145 -0.20 7.66 -8.85
CA GLU A 145 -1.01 8.05 -9.99
C GLU A 145 -1.28 6.86 -10.92
N ARG A 146 -2.37 6.98 -11.68
CA ARG A 146 -2.75 5.98 -12.66
C ARG A 146 -1.85 6.10 -13.88
N LYS A 147 -1.32 4.97 -14.38
CA LYS A 147 -0.39 4.94 -15.51
C LYS A 147 -0.97 5.53 -16.81
N ASP A 148 -2.29 5.58 -16.94
CA ASP A 148 -3.01 6.09 -18.11
C ASP A 148 -2.92 7.64 -18.26
N ASN A 149 -2.39 8.37 -17.28
CA ASN A 149 -2.24 9.83 -17.33
C ASN A 149 -0.87 10.31 -17.84
N ALA A 150 0.04 9.41 -18.21
CA ALA A 150 1.39 9.78 -18.66
C ALA A 150 1.48 10.31 -20.10
N ASP A 151 0.38 10.25 -20.88
CA ASP A 151 0.35 10.67 -22.29
C ASP A 151 -0.52 11.93 -22.54
N SER A 152 -0.79 12.75 -21.52
CA SER A 152 -1.63 13.97 -21.65
C SER A 152 -0.90 15.28 -21.30
N ILE A 153 0.36 15.44 -21.74
CA ILE A 153 1.03 16.75 -21.79
C ILE A 153 1.80 16.88 -23.11
#